data_AF-A0A960JE61-F1
#
_entry.id   AF-A0A960JE61-F1
#
_cell.length_a   1.000
_cell.length_b   1.000
_cell.length_c   1.000
_cell.angle_alpha   90.00
_cell.angle_beta   90.00
_cell.angle_gamma   90.00
#
_symmetry.space_group_name_H-M   'P 1'
#
loop_
_entity.id
_entity.type
_entity.pdbx_description
1 polymer ?
#
loop_
_entity_poly.entity_id
_entity_poly.type
_entity_poly.pdbx_seq_one_letter_code
_entity_poly.pdbx_strand_id
1 'polypeptide(L)' 'VEAMKLMNEIQAEISGEVVKIYVENGQPVEYGQPLFGVKQ' A
#
# COMPACT_ATOMS: atom_id res chain seq x y z
N VAL A 1 5.15 3.38 3.13
CA VAL A 1 6.21 2.50 2.60
C VAL A 1 7.55 3.16 2.86
N GLU A 2 8.58 2.40 3.21
CA GLU A 2 9.93 2.95 3.35
C GLU A 2 10.72 2.69 2.06
N ALA A 3 11.26 3.75 1.45
CA ALA A 3 12.14 3.64 0.30
C ALA A 3 13.34 4.56 0.49
N MET A 4 14.57 4.04 0.32
CA MET A 4 15.81 4.82 0.48
C MET A 4 15.88 5.59 1.83
N LYS A 5 15.43 4.97 2.93
CA LYS A 5 15.33 5.57 4.28
C LYS A 5 14.34 6.75 4.38
N LEU A 6 13.45 6.90 3.40
CA LEU A 6 12.35 7.85 3.42
C LEU A 6 11.04 7.11 3.65
N MET A 7 10.24 7.61 4.60
CA MET A 7 8.89 7.14 4.84
C MET A 7 7.93 7.89 3.91
N ASN A 8 7.39 7.18 2.93
CA ASN A 8 6.43 7.73 1.99
C ASN A 8 5.02 7.26 2.38
N GLU A 9 4.10 8.22 2.44
CA GLU A 9 2.67 7.95 2.57
C GLU A 9 2.10 7.48 1.24
N ILE A 10 1.22 6.48 1.26
CA ILE A 10 0.47 6.03 0.09
C ILE A 10 -0.92 6.66 0.18
N GLN A 11 -1.22 7.56 -0.73
CA GLN A 11 -2.53 8.24 -0.79
C GLN A 11 -3.45 7.47 -1.72
N ALA A 12 -4.71 7.30 -1.30
CA ALA A 12 -5.73 6.74 -2.17
C ALA A 12 -6.20 7.81 -3.16
N GLU A 13 -6.18 7.48 -4.45
CA GLU A 13 -6.68 8.37 -5.51
C GLU A 13 -8.21 8.39 -5.61
N ILE A 14 -8.87 7.41 -4.97
CA ILE A 14 -10.31 7.24 -4.96
C ILE A 14 -10.85 7.09 -3.54
N SER A 15 -12.09 7.51 -3.34
CA SER A 15 -12.87 7.15 -2.15
C SER A 15 -13.36 5.71 -2.26
N GLY A 16 -13.39 5.00 -1.13
CA GLY A 16 -13.88 3.62 -1.07
C GLY A 16 -13.54 2.94 0.26
N GLU A 17 -13.80 1.64 0.33
CA GLU A 17 -13.52 0.78 1.47
C GLU A 17 -12.32 -0.13 1.20
N VAL A 18 -11.42 -0.26 2.18
CA VAL A 18 -10.30 -1.22 2.12
C VAL A 18 -10.85 -2.62 2.36
N VAL A 19 -10.90 -3.43 1.31
CA VAL A 19 -11.46 -4.79 1.36
C VAL A 19 -10.39 -5.87 1.53
N LYS A 20 -9.12 -5.57 1.21
CA LYS A 20 -7.99 -6.49 1.33
C LYS A 20 -6.69 -5.76 1.63
N ILE A 21 -5.85 -6.40 2.44
CA ILE A 21 -4.46 -6.02 2.71
C ILE A 21 -3.59 -7.18 2.21
N TYR A 22 -2.67 -6.90 1.29
CA TYR A 22 -1.86 -7.93 0.63
C TYR A 22 -0.46 -8.09 1.24
N VAL A 23 -0.11 -7.25 2.22
CA VAL A 23 1.23 -7.17 2.79
C VAL A 23 1.16 -7.01 4.30
N GLU A 24 2.16 -7.52 5.00
CA GLU A 24 2.32 -7.33 6.45
C GLU A 24 3.29 -6.17 6.75
N ASN A 25 3.23 -5.64 7.98
CA ASN A 25 4.15 -4.59 8.41
C ASN A 25 5.60 -5.11 8.42
N GLY A 26 6.52 -4.36 7.84
CA GLY A 26 7.93 -4.75 7.70
C GLY A 26 8.19 -5.77 6.59
N GLN A 27 7.16 -6.23 5.87
CA GLN A 27 7.34 -7.09 4.71
C GLN A 27 8.02 -6.30 3.57
N PRO A 28 9.10 -6.82 2.95
CA PRO A 28 9.67 -6.24 1.74
C PRO A 28 8.66 -6.21 0.60
N VAL A 29 8.69 -5.15 -0.20
CA VAL A 29 7.79 -5.00 -1.35
C VAL A 29 8.54 -4.57 -2.60
N GLU A 30 8.08 -5.04 -3.76
CA GLU A 30 8.65 -4.72 -5.07
C GLU A 30 7.78 -3.73 -5.84
N TYR A 31 8.38 -3.10 -6.86
CA TYR A 31 7.65 -2.19 -7.74
C TYR A 31 6.51 -2.94 -8.46
N GLY A 32 5.31 -2.35 -8.42
CA GLY A 32 4.11 -2.92 -9.03
C GLY A 32 3.41 -3.98 -8.17
N GLN A 33 3.93 -4.35 -7.00
CA GLN A 33 3.24 -5.26 -6.09
C GLN A 33 2.00 -4.60 -5.47
N PRO A 34 0.82 -5.24 -5.48
CA PRO A 34 -0.38 -4.70 -4.84
C PRO A 34 -0.22 -4.66 -3.32
N LEU A 35 -0.64 -3.54 -2.70
CA LEU A 35 -0.58 -3.34 -1.25
C LEU A 35 -1.96 -3.44 -0.60
N PHE A 36 -2.95 -2.73 -1.16
CA PHE A 36 -4.32 -2.67 -0.67
C PHE A 36 -5.32 -2.87 -1.81
N GLY A 37 -6.38 -3.62 -1.55
CA GLY A 37 -7.55 -3.69 -2.42
C GLY A 37 -8.61 -2.72 -1.93
N VAL A 38 -9.06 -1.80 -2.79
CA VAL A 38 -10.10 -0.82 -2.49
C VAL A 38 -11.33 -1.11 -3.34
N LYS A 39 -12.52 -1.07 -2.72
CA LYS A 39 -13.81 -1.19 -3.39
C LYS A 39 -14.57 0.13 -3.26
N GLN A 40 -15.10 0.64 -4.37
CA GLN A 40 -16.00 1.81 -4.36
C GLN A 40 -17.39 1.43 -3.83
#